data_AF-A0A6M0AN40-F1
#
_entry.id   AF-A0A6M0AN40-F1
#
_cell.length_a   1.000
_cell.length_b   1.000
_cell.length_c   1.000
_cell.angle_alpha   90.00
_cell.angle_beta   90.00
_cell.angle_gamma   90.00
#
_symmetry.space_group_name_H-M   'P 1'
#
loop_
_entity.id
_entity.type
_entity.pdbx_description
1 polymer ?
#
loop_
_entity_poly.entity_id
_entity_poly.type
_entity_poly.pdbx_seq_one_letter_code
_entity_poly.pdbx_strand_id
1 'polypeptide(L)'
;AFDAASEQGLFNADDENLPISLIGAAGAMGSDTAKRLAEKGFKNVLVSDIAYDYTKPVETDSTTGEKLVPILESERYRMNGEAFQRIPSSWGVALAEPGKFTDEALGKNGEPRVIIAMTFGKALKHSNLDAIPYNSTVLLSENWAIPPGDEGLEIMKALKDRGIMALQGQAITPGGAGNSKVEIFFRATENGGITKAMENEQTPTYHKRLGHEIVYRQVKQGASDLLTLAKERDITTIEALAEYTNLPVLARNFVLQKFL
;
A
#
# COMPACT_ATOMS: atom_id res chain seq x y z
N ALA A 1 -8.41 0.89 -1.01
CA ALA A 1 -7.84 -0.21 -0.20
C ALA A 1 -8.10 -0.02 1.28
N PHE A 2 -7.47 0.95 1.94
CA PHE A 2 -7.67 1.23 3.38
C PHE A 2 -9.15 1.42 3.75
N ASP A 3 -9.85 2.33 3.06
CA ASP A 3 -11.28 2.56 3.31
C ASP A 3 -12.15 1.32 3.03
N ALA A 4 -11.84 0.57 1.97
CA ALA A 4 -12.56 -0.67 1.64
C ALA A 4 -12.39 -1.73 2.75
N ALA A 5 -11.18 -1.87 3.29
CA ALA A 5 -10.90 -2.76 4.40
C ALA A 5 -11.65 -2.34 5.67
N SER A 6 -11.72 -1.03 5.95
CA SER A 6 -12.50 -0.52 7.09
C SER A 6 -13.99 -0.76 6.93
N GLU A 7 -14.56 -0.53 5.75
CA GLU A 7 -15.99 -0.77 5.45
C GLU A 7 -16.38 -2.25 5.56
N GLN A 8 -15.41 -3.15 5.34
CA GLN A 8 -15.59 -4.59 5.55
C GLN A 8 -15.45 -5.01 7.03
N GLY A 9 -15.26 -4.05 7.94
CA GLY A 9 -15.18 -4.26 9.37
C GLY A 9 -13.84 -4.82 9.84
N LEU A 10 -12.78 -4.72 9.03
CA LEU A 10 -11.46 -5.23 9.41
C LEU A 10 -10.77 -4.35 10.47
N PHE A 11 -11.11 -3.06 10.49
CA PHE A 11 -10.68 -2.10 11.50
C PHE A 11 -11.55 -0.83 11.43
N ASN A 12 -11.49 0.01 12.46
CA ASN A 12 -12.16 1.31 12.48
C ASN A 12 -11.22 2.42 11.97
N ALA A 13 -11.47 2.95 10.78
CA ALA A 13 -10.68 4.05 10.20
C ALA A 13 -10.87 5.40 10.90
N ASP A 14 -11.86 5.53 11.78
CA ASP A 14 -12.07 6.74 12.60
C ASP A 14 -11.38 6.65 13.98
N ASP A 15 -10.74 5.51 14.31
CA ASP A 15 -9.94 5.40 15.52
C ASP A 15 -8.56 6.02 15.31
N GLU A 16 -8.36 7.24 15.82
CA GLU A 16 -7.08 7.94 15.78
C GLU A 16 -5.93 7.16 16.45
N ASN A 17 -6.23 6.23 17.37
CA ASN A 17 -5.23 5.41 18.05
C ASN A 17 -5.05 4.02 17.44
N LEU A 18 -5.70 3.74 16.30
CA LEU A 18 -5.51 2.51 15.53
C LEU A 18 -4.02 2.26 15.33
N PRO A 19 -3.47 1.11 15.77
CA PRO A 19 -2.09 0.75 15.50
C PRO A 19 -1.82 0.64 14.00
N ILE A 20 -0.96 1.50 13.47
CA ILE A 20 -0.55 1.46 12.06
C ILE A 20 0.96 1.26 11.95
N SER A 21 1.37 0.38 11.06
CA SER A 21 2.75 0.31 10.55
C SER A 21 2.78 0.84 9.14
N LEU A 22 3.68 1.78 8.87
CA LEU A 22 3.91 2.35 7.56
C LEU A 22 5.34 2.01 7.12
N ILE A 23 5.48 0.96 6.31
CA ILE A 23 6.77 0.44 5.84
C ILE A 23 7.00 0.93 4.42
N GLY A 24 8.16 1.55 4.14
CA GLY A 24 8.40 2.26 2.88
C GLY A 24 7.84 3.69 2.90
N ALA A 25 7.94 4.38 4.04
CA ALA A 25 7.36 5.69 4.26
C ALA A 25 8.10 6.86 3.55
N ALA A 26 9.35 6.68 3.13
CA ALA A 26 10.23 7.68 2.52
C ALA A 26 10.38 7.51 1.00
N GLY A 27 9.30 7.14 0.33
CA GLY A 27 9.17 7.13 -1.13
C GLY A 27 7.92 7.88 -1.58
N ALA A 28 7.72 8.05 -2.89
CA ALA A 28 6.61 8.84 -3.43
C ALA A 28 5.23 8.43 -2.89
N MET A 29 4.92 7.13 -2.87
CA MET A 29 3.65 6.62 -2.31
C MET A 29 3.65 6.68 -0.78
N GLY A 30 4.81 6.43 -0.16
CA GLY A 30 4.97 6.39 1.28
C GLY A 30 4.75 7.73 1.95
N SER A 31 5.35 8.79 1.38
CA SER A 31 5.26 10.14 1.92
C SER A 31 3.86 10.73 1.75
N ASP A 32 3.21 10.48 0.61
CA ASP A 32 1.81 10.84 0.40
C ASP A 32 0.87 10.11 1.37
N THR A 33 1.12 8.82 1.61
CA THR A 33 0.34 8.04 2.59
C THR A 33 0.58 8.53 4.02
N ALA A 34 1.84 8.80 4.40
CA ALA A 34 2.19 9.37 5.68
C ALA A 34 1.47 10.71 5.90
N LYS A 35 1.55 11.61 4.92
CA LYS A 35 0.85 12.89 4.96
C LYS A 35 -0.66 12.69 5.15
N ARG A 36 -1.27 11.76 4.42
CA ARG A 36 -2.70 11.49 4.52
C ARG A 36 -3.12 10.97 5.90
N LEU A 37 -2.31 10.08 6.50
CA LEU A 37 -2.56 9.58 7.86
C LEU A 37 -2.42 10.70 8.90
N ALA A 38 -1.42 11.58 8.74
CA ALA A 38 -1.24 12.74 9.61
C ALA A 38 -2.42 13.73 9.50
N GLU A 39 -2.88 14.04 8.29
CA GLU A 39 -4.08 14.87 8.05
C GLU A 39 -5.36 14.28 8.67
N LYS A 40 -5.42 12.94 8.76
CA LYS A 40 -6.52 12.20 9.40
C LYS A 40 -6.41 12.13 10.93
N GLY A 41 -5.31 12.60 11.51
CA GLY A 41 -5.14 12.65 12.95
C GLY A 41 -4.70 11.34 13.60
N PHE A 42 -4.22 10.35 12.83
CA PHE A 42 -3.70 9.11 13.42
C PHE A 42 -2.47 9.40 14.30
N LYS A 43 -2.49 8.89 15.52
CA LYS A 43 -1.48 9.12 16.56
C LYS A 43 -0.57 7.93 16.76
N ASN A 44 -1.08 6.72 16.58
CA ASN A 44 -0.34 5.47 16.82
C ASN A 44 0.22 4.88 15.52
N VAL A 45 1.13 5.61 14.88
CA VAL A 45 1.77 5.19 13.63
C VAL A 45 3.26 4.92 13.88
N LEU A 46 3.75 3.80 13.36
CA LEU A 46 5.17 3.46 13.29
C LEU A 46 5.64 3.57 11.85
N VAL A 47 6.58 4.45 11.56
CA VAL A 47 7.20 4.51 10.23
C VAL A 47 8.47 3.70 10.19
N SER A 48 8.76 3.07 9.05
CA SER A 48 9.99 2.32 8.82
C SER A 48 10.39 2.46 7.35
N ASP A 49 11.63 2.81 7.08
CA ASP A 49 12.14 2.91 5.71
C ASP A 49 13.64 2.60 5.62
N ILE A 50 14.05 1.94 4.53
CA ILE A 50 15.47 1.68 4.24
C ILE A 50 16.23 2.95 3.84
N ALA A 51 15.52 4.01 3.46
CA ALA A 51 16.09 5.31 3.12
C ALA A 51 16.44 6.16 4.35
N TYR A 52 16.08 5.74 5.56
CA TYR A 52 16.44 6.45 6.78
C TYR A 52 17.90 6.22 7.18
N ASP A 53 18.55 7.28 7.64
CA ASP A 53 19.89 7.24 8.20
C ASP A 53 19.82 6.99 9.71
N TYR A 54 19.72 5.71 10.10
CA TYR A 54 19.65 5.29 11.49
C TYR A 54 20.94 5.56 12.30
N THR A 55 22.02 6.02 11.66
CA THR A 55 23.24 6.44 12.38
C THR A 55 23.13 7.84 12.97
N LYS A 56 22.14 8.62 12.53
CA LYS A 56 21.83 9.95 13.02
C LYS A 56 20.61 9.93 13.94
N PRO A 57 20.58 10.79 14.98
CA PRO A 57 19.41 10.88 15.85
C PRO A 57 18.21 11.46 15.08
N VAL A 58 17.00 11.05 15.47
CA VAL A 58 15.77 11.75 15.08
C VAL A 58 15.73 13.08 15.83
N GLU A 59 15.56 14.16 15.09
CA GLU A 59 15.49 15.51 15.64
C GLU A 59 14.03 15.96 15.81
N THR A 60 13.81 17.09 16.47
CA THR A 60 12.49 17.74 16.58
C THR A 60 12.58 19.14 15.99
N ASP A 61 11.69 19.46 15.06
CA ASP A 61 11.57 20.80 14.51
C ASP A 61 11.10 21.75 15.62
N SER A 62 11.88 22.78 15.93
CA SER A 62 11.58 23.73 17.01
C SER A 62 10.36 24.62 16.74
N THR A 63 9.92 24.73 15.49
CA THR A 63 8.79 25.55 15.08
C THR A 63 7.50 24.73 15.06
N THR A 64 7.53 23.55 14.45
CA THR A 64 6.33 22.72 14.26
C THR A 64 6.16 21.65 15.33
N GLY A 65 7.22 21.32 16.06
CA GLY A 65 7.25 20.19 16.99
C GLY A 65 7.29 18.82 16.30
N GLU A 66 7.37 18.78 14.97
CA GLU A 66 7.41 17.53 14.20
C GLU A 66 8.74 16.79 14.39
N LYS A 67 8.72 15.47 14.25
CA LYS A 67 9.93 14.66 14.20
C LYS A 67 10.57 14.78 12.81
N LEU A 68 11.87 15.01 12.80
CA LEU A 68 12.71 15.05 11.60
C LEU A 68 13.49 13.75 11.53
N VAL A 69 13.02 12.82 10.69
CA VAL A 69 13.69 11.52 10.50
C VAL A 69 14.75 11.68 9.43
N PRO A 70 16.05 11.48 9.73
CA PRO A 70 17.13 11.73 8.79
C PRO A 70 17.07 10.76 7.61
N ILE A 71 17.31 11.27 6.40
CA ILE A 71 17.37 10.49 5.16
C ILE A 71 18.82 10.29 4.74
N LEU A 72 19.16 9.08 4.29
CA LEU A 72 20.45 8.75 3.70
C LEU A 72 20.75 9.71 2.53
N GLU A 73 21.97 10.24 2.47
CA GLU A 73 22.39 11.17 1.40
C GLU A 73 22.08 10.61 0.00
N SER A 74 22.36 9.31 -0.19
CA SER A 74 22.13 8.59 -1.44
C SER A 74 20.65 8.50 -1.83
N GLU A 75 19.72 8.67 -0.90
CA GLU A 75 18.27 8.50 -1.11
C GLU A 75 17.51 9.83 -1.18
N ARG A 76 18.17 10.97 -0.97
CA ARG A 76 17.52 12.30 -0.99
C ARG A 76 16.80 12.62 -2.28
N TYR A 77 17.24 12.07 -3.42
CA TYR A 77 16.54 12.26 -4.71
C TYR A 77 15.09 11.75 -4.68
N ARG A 78 14.77 10.76 -3.84
CA ARG A 78 13.39 10.25 -3.65
C ARG A 78 12.49 11.20 -2.87
N MET A 79 13.12 12.13 -2.14
CA MET A 79 12.47 13.08 -1.24
C MET A 79 12.71 14.51 -1.71
N ASN A 80 12.80 14.73 -3.03
CA ASN A 80 13.00 16.05 -3.64
C ASN A 80 14.23 16.82 -3.11
N GLY A 81 15.26 16.10 -2.69
CA GLY A 81 16.48 16.67 -2.11
C GLY A 81 16.41 16.94 -0.60
N GLU A 82 15.29 16.66 0.06
CA GLU A 82 15.13 16.89 1.50
C GLU A 82 16.06 15.97 2.31
N ALA A 83 16.66 16.54 3.36
CA ALA A 83 17.53 15.83 4.28
C ALA A 83 16.78 15.02 5.34
N PHE A 84 15.49 15.31 5.54
CA PHE A 84 14.66 14.70 6.56
C PHE A 84 13.26 14.43 6.03
N GLN A 85 12.64 13.35 6.49
CA GLN A 85 11.20 13.20 6.42
C GLN A 85 10.57 13.81 7.68
N ARG A 86 9.56 14.65 7.48
CA ARG A 86 8.77 15.25 8.57
C ARG A 86 7.60 14.33 8.91
N ILE A 87 7.46 13.96 10.17
CA ILE A 87 6.33 13.16 10.69
C ILE A 87 5.81 13.74 12.01
N PRO A 88 4.53 13.50 12.38
CA PRO A 88 3.99 13.91 13.66
C PRO A 88 4.82 13.42 14.87
N SER A 89 4.88 14.23 15.92
CA SER A 89 5.66 13.91 17.13
C SER A 89 5.18 12.66 17.86
N SER A 90 3.91 12.31 17.74
CA SER A 90 3.31 11.11 18.32
C SER A 90 3.78 9.82 17.63
N TRP A 91 4.30 9.90 16.40
CA TRP A 91 4.65 8.71 15.63
C TRP A 91 5.97 8.09 16.08
N GLY A 92 6.04 6.77 16.04
CA GLY A 92 7.28 6.02 16.26
C GLY A 92 8.09 5.87 14.97
N VAL A 93 9.37 5.55 15.12
CA VAL A 93 10.25 5.12 14.03
C VAL A 93 10.79 3.74 14.38
N ALA A 94 10.67 2.78 13.46
CA ALA A 94 11.24 1.44 13.59
C ALA A 94 12.37 1.23 12.60
N LEU A 95 13.32 0.39 12.97
CA LEU A 95 14.42 0.01 12.09
C LEU A 95 13.89 -0.70 10.84
N ALA A 96 14.56 -0.48 9.72
CA ALA A 96 14.32 -1.19 8.47
C ALA A 96 15.57 -1.95 8.05
N GLU A 97 15.38 -3.08 7.36
CA GLU A 97 16.46 -3.86 6.80
C GLU A 97 16.21 -4.11 5.30
N PRO A 98 17.24 -4.05 4.44
CA PRO A 98 17.08 -4.38 3.04
C PRO A 98 16.56 -5.81 2.84
N GLY A 99 15.49 -5.95 2.05
CA GLY A 99 14.97 -7.25 1.63
C GLY A 99 14.07 -7.98 2.63
N LYS A 100 13.77 -7.40 3.81
CA LYS A 100 12.78 -7.96 4.76
C LYS A 100 12.09 -6.86 5.58
N PHE A 101 10.93 -7.18 6.16
CA PHE A 101 10.32 -6.39 7.22
C PHE A 101 10.89 -6.84 8.56
N THR A 102 11.29 -5.88 9.39
CA THR A 102 11.76 -6.17 10.75
C THR A 102 10.57 -6.55 11.64
N ASP A 103 10.81 -7.41 12.62
CA ASP A 103 9.80 -7.79 13.61
C ASP A 103 9.24 -6.56 14.33
N GLU A 104 10.08 -5.54 14.51
CA GLU A 104 9.67 -4.24 15.04
C GLU A 104 8.59 -3.57 14.18
N ALA A 105 8.86 -3.46 12.87
CA ALA A 105 7.93 -2.89 11.91
C ALA A 105 6.68 -3.76 11.72
N LEU A 106 6.71 -5.05 12.03
CA LEU A 106 5.54 -5.93 11.95
C LEU A 106 4.68 -5.89 13.23
N GLY A 107 5.30 -5.89 14.43
CA GLY A 107 4.59 -6.22 15.67
C GLY A 107 4.67 -5.21 16.82
N LYS A 108 5.57 -4.22 16.81
CA LYS A 108 5.88 -3.45 18.04
C LYS A 108 4.75 -2.59 18.64
N ASN A 109 3.72 -2.19 17.89
CA ASN A 109 2.74 -1.18 18.37
C ASN A 109 1.33 -1.70 18.67
N GLY A 110 1.18 -2.95 19.13
CA GLY A 110 -0.10 -3.48 19.64
C GLY A 110 -0.90 -4.31 18.64
N GLU A 111 -2.06 -4.81 19.09
CA GLU A 111 -2.88 -5.81 18.39
C GLU A 111 -4.38 -5.47 18.50
N PRO A 112 -5.21 -5.67 17.46
CA PRO A 112 -4.84 -5.95 16.07
C PRO A 112 -4.23 -4.71 15.38
N ARG A 113 -3.51 -4.91 14.27
CA ARG A 113 -2.75 -3.86 13.59
C ARG A 113 -3.11 -3.73 12.11
N VAL A 114 -3.00 -2.52 11.57
CA VAL A 114 -2.95 -2.29 10.12
C VAL A 114 -1.50 -2.07 9.69
N ILE A 115 -0.98 -2.95 8.84
CA ILE A 115 0.36 -2.85 8.25
C ILE A 115 0.19 -2.40 6.80
N ILE A 116 0.80 -1.28 6.43
CA ILE A 116 0.81 -0.74 5.08
C ILE A 116 2.25 -0.77 4.58
N ALA A 117 2.55 -1.68 3.66
CA ALA A 117 3.89 -1.85 3.11
C ALA A 117 3.94 -1.37 1.65
N MET A 118 4.83 -0.40 1.38
CA MET A 118 4.99 0.27 0.08
C MET A 118 6.45 0.22 -0.41
N THR A 119 7.27 -0.63 0.21
CA THR A 119 8.66 -0.85 -0.19
C THR A 119 8.80 -2.04 -1.15
N PHE A 120 9.94 -2.14 -1.81
CA PHE A 120 10.19 -3.06 -2.92
C PHE A 120 10.67 -4.45 -2.48
N GLY A 121 10.25 -5.46 -3.25
CA GLY A 121 10.84 -6.79 -3.26
C GLY A 121 10.13 -7.77 -2.33
N LYS A 122 10.54 -9.05 -2.42
CA LYS A 122 9.98 -10.24 -1.74
C LYS A 122 10.12 -10.20 -0.21
N ALA A 123 9.86 -9.06 0.41
CA ALA A 123 10.16 -8.76 1.79
C ALA A 123 9.45 -9.73 2.74
N LEU A 124 8.20 -10.10 2.48
CA LEU A 124 7.48 -11.07 3.32
C LEU A 124 8.16 -12.44 3.36
N LYS A 125 8.75 -12.90 2.25
CA LYS A 125 9.46 -14.19 2.20
C LYS A 125 10.61 -14.28 3.21
N HIS A 126 11.24 -13.15 3.48
CA HIS A 126 12.40 -13.06 4.36
C HIS A 126 12.06 -12.44 5.72
N SER A 127 10.78 -12.21 5.99
CA SER A 127 10.29 -11.63 7.24
C SER A 127 9.81 -12.73 8.19
N ASN A 128 9.87 -12.44 9.49
CA ASN A 128 9.23 -13.27 10.49
C ASN A 128 7.71 -13.06 10.45
N LEU A 129 6.96 -13.97 9.82
CA LEU A 129 5.50 -13.84 9.75
C LEU A 129 4.87 -13.90 11.14
N ASP A 130 5.47 -14.62 12.10
CA ASP A 130 4.95 -14.74 13.47
C ASP A 130 4.97 -13.42 14.24
N ALA A 131 5.79 -12.46 13.80
CA ALA A 131 5.80 -11.11 14.36
C ALA A 131 4.55 -10.28 14.00
N ILE A 132 3.74 -10.71 13.01
CA ILE A 132 2.48 -10.05 12.66
C ILE A 132 1.41 -10.49 13.67
N PRO A 133 0.76 -9.55 14.39
CA PRO A 133 -0.30 -9.89 15.33
C PRO A 133 -1.49 -10.60 14.70
N TYR A 134 -2.19 -11.44 15.47
CA TYR A 134 -3.44 -12.05 15.05
C TYR A 134 -4.50 -10.99 14.70
N ASN A 135 -5.41 -11.32 13.78
CA ASN A 135 -6.47 -10.42 13.30
C ASN A 135 -5.96 -9.10 12.69
N SER A 136 -4.69 -9.03 12.28
CA SER A 136 -4.14 -7.86 11.59
C SER A 136 -4.65 -7.75 10.15
N THR A 137 -4.58 -6.54 9.61
CA THR A 137 -4.75 -6.29 8.17
C THR A 137 -3.43 -5.85 7.57
N VAL A 138 -2.99 -6.51 6.50
CA VAL A 138 -1.72 -6.25 5.80
C VAL A 138 -2.01 -5.78 4.38
N LEU A 139 -1.78 -4.50 4.10
CA LEU A 139 -1.93 -3.89 2.78
C LEU A 139 -0.55 -3.81 2.11
N LEU A 140 -0.34 -4.66 1.10
CA LEU A 140 0.94 -4.82 0.43
C LEU A 140 0.90 -4.07 -0.90
N SER A 141 1.25 -2.79 -0.92
CA SER A 141 1.11 -1.96 -2.12
C SER A 141 2.06 -2.38 -3.24
N GLU A 142 3.21 -2.97 -2.91
CA GLU A 142 4.16 -3.36 -3.93
C GLU A 142 3.80 -4.72 -4.58
N ASN A 143 3.94 -4.80 -5.91
CA ASN A 143 3.50 -5.94 -6.70
C ASN A 143 4.31 -7.22 -6.41
N TRP A 144 5.52 -7.09 -5.87
CA TRP A 144 6.44 -8.19 -5.56
C TRP A 144 6.63 -8.40 -4.05
N ALA A 145 5.79 -7.79 -3.22
CA ALA A 145 5.79 -8.02 -1.77
C ALA A 145 5.55 -9.51 -1.43
N ILE A 146 4.84 -10.22 -2.31
CA ILE A 146 4.60 -11.66 -2.23
C ILE A 146 5.38 -12.35 -3.36
N PRO A 147 6.08 -13.48 -3.11
CA PRO A 147 6.67 -14.30 -4.15
C PRO A 147 5.64 -14.80 -5.19
N PRO A 148 6.04 -15.04 -6.45
CA PRO A 148 5.14 -15.62 -7.44
C PRO A 148 4.91 -17.13 -7.19
N GLY A 149 3.78 -17.65 -7.68
CA GLY A 149 3.48 -19.08 -7.67
C GLY A 149 3.04 -19.62 -6.31
N ASP A 150 3.27 -20.92 -6.10
CA ASP A 150 2.80 -21.66 -4.91
C ASP A 150 3.36 -21.09 -3.60
N GLU A 151 4.61 -20.65 -3.61
CA GLU A 151 5.25 -20.03 -2.45
C GLU A 151 4.47 -18.79 -1.95
N GLY A 152 4.01 -17.94 -2.87
CA GLY A 152 3.17 -16.79 -2.51
C GLY A 152 1.82 -17.19 -1.95
N LEU A 153 1.21 -18.23 -2.52
CA LEU A 153 -0.06 -18.77 -2.06
C LEU A 153 0.06 -19.37 -0.65
N GLU A 154 1.13 -20.11 -0.38
CA GLU A 154 1.42 -20.70 0.94
C GLU A 154 1.56 -19.62 2.01
N ILE A 155 2.29 -18.53 1.72
CA ILE A 155 2.41 -17.38 2.63
C ILE A 155 1.03 -16.77 2.91
N MET A 156 0.22 -16.54 1.87
CA MET A 156 -1.11 -15.93 2.04
C MET A 156 -2.08 -16.83 2.81
N LYS A 157 -1.99 -18.14 2.63
CA LYS A 157 -2.77 -19.13 3.43
C LYS A 157 -2.31 -19.14 4.88
N ALA A 158 -1.00 -19.16 5.13
CA ALA A 158 -0.46 -19.12 6.48
C ALA A 158 -0.89 -17.85 7.25
N LEU A 159 -0.99 -16.70 6.57
CA LEU A 159 -1.55 -15.47 7.15
C LEU A 159 -3.06 -15.62 7.42
N LYS A 160 -3.84 -16.11 6.44
CA LYS A 160 -5.29 -16.35 6.60
C LYS A 160 -5.60 -17.30 7.76
N ASP A 161 -4.85 -18.39 7.91
CA ASP A 161 -5.05 -19.39 8.97
C ASP A 161 -4.85 -18.79 10.38
N ARG A 162 -4.14 -17.67 10.48
CA ARG A 162 -3.94 -16.87 11.69
C ARG A 162 -4.94 -15.71 11.82
N GLY A 163 -5.97 -15.67 10.98
CA GLY A 163 -6.95 -14.59 10.92
C GLY A 163 -6.39 -13.28 10.37
N ILE A 164 -5.20 -13.28 9.77
CA ILE A 164 -4.59 -12.08 9.19
C ILE A 164 -5.12 -11.90 7.77
N MET A 165 -5.76 -10.77 7.52
CA MET A 165 -6.19 -10.39 6.18
C MET A 165 -5.05 -9.68 5.45
N ALA A 166 -4.51 -10.29 4.40
CA ALA A 166 -3.50 -9.64 3.55
C ALA A 166 -4.13 -9.25 2.21
N LEU A 167 -3.85 -8.06 1.69
CA LEU A 167 -4.31 -7.58 0.39
C LEU A 167 -3.12 -7.17 -0.49
N GLN A 168 -2.99 -7.82 -1.64
CA GLN A 168 -1.85 -7.73 -2.56
C GLN A 168 -1.86 -6.47 -3.45
N GLY A 169 -0.66 -6.09 -3.91
CA GLY A 169 -0.40 -4.85 -4.64
C GLY A 169 -1.22 -4.69 -5.89
N GLN A 170 -1.42 -5.78 -6.62
CA GLN A 170 -2.17 -5.82 -7.87
C GLN A 170 -3.62 -5.34 -7.71
N ALA A 171 -4.20 -5.50 -6.52
CA ALA A 171 -5.54 -5.02 -6.21
C ALA A 171 -5.57 -3.54 -5.79
N ILE A 172 -4.45 -2.98 -5.33
CA ILE A 172 -4.43 -1.69 -4.64
C ILE A 172 -3.59 -0.60 -5.30
N THR A 173 -2.66 -0.95 -6.19
CA THR A 173 -1.83 0.01 -6.94
C THR A 173 -2.15 0.25 -8.42
N PRO A 174 -3.32 -0.13 -8.99
CA PRO A 174 -3.64 0.30 -10.35
C PRO A 174 -3.94 1.81 -10.42
N GLY A 175 -3.80 2.57 -9.33
CA GLY A 175 -4.09 4.01 -9.28
C GLY A 175 -3.37 4.85 -10.33
N GLY A 176 -2.06 4.64 -10.52
CA GLY A 176 -1.29 5.37 -11.54
C GLY A 176 -1.75 5.05 -12.97
N ALA A 177 -1.91 3.76 -13.28
CA ALA A 177 -2.38 3.31 -14.58
C ALA A 177 -3.85 3.74 -14.84
N GLY A 178 -4.70 3.68 -13.82
CA GLY A 178 -6.09 4.13 -13.88
C GLY A 178 -6.18 5.62 -14.17
N ASN A 179 -5.37 6.44 -13.49
CA ASN A 179 -5.33 7.89 -13.71
C ASN A 179 -4.88 8.22 -15.14
N SER A 180 -3.87 7.52 -15.66
CA SER A 180 -3.44 7.67 -17.05
C SER A 180 -4.52 7.29 -18.06
N LYS A 181 -5.30 6.21 -17.81
CA LYS A 181 -6.44 5.85 -18.66
C LYS A 181 -7.54 6.92 -18.66
N VAL A 182 -7.87 7.46 -17.49
CA VAL A 182 -8.85 8.54 -17.38
C VAL A 182 -8.35 9.79 -18.11
N GLU A 183 -7.09 10.15 -17.95
CA GLU A 183 -6.47 11.26 -18.69
C GLU A 183 -6.57 11.06 -20.21
N ILE A 184 -6.26 9.87 -20.73
CA ILE A 184 -6.40 9.54 -22.15
C ILE A 184 -7.86 9.71 -22.62
N PHE A 185 -8.83 9.25 -21.83
CA PHE A 185 -10.25 9.39 -22.14
C PHE A 185 -10.66 10.87 -22.28
N PHE A 186 -10.33 11.71 -21.29
CA PHE A 186 -10.62 13.16 -21.33
C PHE A 186 -10.00 13.82 -22.57
N ARG A 187 -8.73 13.51 -22.85
CA ARG A 187 -8.02 14.03 -24.04
C ARG A 187 -8.71 13.63 -25.34
N ALA A 188 -9.25 12.41 -25.40
CA ALA A 188 -9.96 11.93 -26.59
C ALA A 188 -11.33 12.60 -26.78
N THR A 189 -12.06 12.89 -25.70
CA THR A 189 -13.46 13.36 -25.76
C THR A 189 -13.62 14.87 -25.86
N GLU A 190 -12.76 15.68 -25.22
CA GLU A 190 -12.98 17.14 -25.15
C GLU A 190 -12.47 17.92 -26.38
N ASN A 191 -11.48 17.40 -27.12
CA ASN A 191 -10.81 18.13 -28.21
C ASN A 191 -10.74 17.36 -29.55
N GLY A 192 -11.65 16.41 -29.80
CA GLY A 192 -11.73 15.68 -31.08
C GLY A 192 -10.63 14.65 -31.30
N GLY A 193 -10.05 14.10 -30.22
CA GLY A 193 -9.09 12.99 -30.26
C GLY A 193 -7.67 13.36 -29.81
N ILE A 194 -6.90 12.34 -29.42
CA ILE A 194 -5.48 12.42 -29.03
C ILE A 194 -4.63 13.08 -30.14
N THR A 195 -4.99 12.84 -31.41
CA THR A 195 -4.28 13.34 -32.59
C THR A 195 -4.32 14.86 -32.69
N LYS A 196 -5.48 15.52 -32.53
CA LYS A 196 -5.58 17.00 -32.59
C LYS A 196 -4.91 17.71 -31.41
N ALA A 197 -4.89 17.08 -30.24
CA ALA A 197 -4.20 17.59 -29.06
C ALA A 197 -2.67 17.53 -29.21
N MET A 198 -2.15 16.51 -29.89
CA MET A 198 -0.72 16.41 -30.23
C MET A 198 -0.32 17.36 -31.36
N GLU A 199 -1.20 17.61 -32.33
CA GLU A 199 -0.96 18.51 -33.47
C GLU A 199 -0.94 19.99 -33.09
N ASN A 200 -1.72 20.41 -32.09
CA ASN A 200 -1.87 21.83 -31.73
C ASN A 200 -1.00 22.29 -30.54
N GLU A 201 -0.18 21.40 -29.94
CA GLU A 201 0.55 21.60 -28.67
C GLU A 201 -0.32 22.08 -27.47
N GLN A 202 -1.63 22.23 -27.67
CA GLN A 202 -2.59 22.59 -26.64
C GLN A 202 -3.05 21.32 -25.94
N THR A 203 -2.42 21.06 -24.80
CA THR A 203 -2.81 19.98 -23.92
C THR A 203 -4.23 20.28 -23.39
N PRO A 204 -5.25 19.43 -23.65
CA PRO A 204 -6.58 19.60 -23.07
C PRO A 204 -6.50 19.72 -21.55
N THR A 205 -7.42 20.45 -20.95
CA THR A 205 -7.41 20.69 -19.50
C THR A 205 -7.81 19.40 -18.78
N TYR A 206 -6.84 18.63 -18.31
CA TYR A 206 -7.10 17.46 -17.48
C TYR A 206 -7.42 17.89 -16.05
N HIS A 207 -8.66 17.69 -15.62
CA HIS A 207 -9.08 17.91 -14.24
C HIS A 207 -8.53 16.83 -13.30
N LYS A 208 -7.25 16.94 -12.92
CA LYS A 208 -6.50 15.95 -12.12
C LYS A 208 -7.25 15.48 -10.87
N ARG A 209 -7.94 16.39 -10.17
CA ARG A 209 -8.76 16.04 -8.99
C ARG A 209 -9.91 15.09 -9.31
N LEU A 210 -10.63 15.33 -10.41
CA LEU A 210 -11.72 14.45 -10.86
C LEU A 210 -11.18 13.08 -11.27
N GLY A 211 -10.04 13.05 -11.97
CA GLY A 211 -9.37 11.81 -12.32
C GLY A 211 -8.98 10.97 -11.10
N HIS A 212 -8.36 11.60 -10.10
CA HIS A 212 -8.05 10.94 -8.83
C HIS A 212 -9.30 10.37 -8.14
N GLU A 213 -10.42 11.11 -8.14
CA GLU A 213 -11.68 10.67 -7.53
C GLU A 213 -12.28 9.44 -8.25
N ILE A 214 -12.29 9.45 -9.60
CA ILE A 214 -12.77 8.30 -10.39
C ILE A 214 -11.95 7.06 -10.06
N VAL A 215 -10.62 7.20 -10.08
CA VAL A 215 -9.68 6.11 -9.80
C VAL A 215 -9.80 5.62 -8.37
N TYR A 216 -9.94 6.53 -7.39
CA TYR A 216 -10.18 6.19 -6.00
C TYR A 216 -11.40 5.28 -5.84
N ARG A 217 -12.53 5.65 -6.45
CA ARG A 217 -13.77 4.85 -6.40
C ARG A 217 -13.59 3.48 -7.05
N GLN A 218 -12.91 3.39 -8.19
CA GLN A 218 -12.62 2.12 -8.86
C GLN A 218 -11.75 1.20 -8.00
N VAL A 219 -10.65 1.72 -7.45
CA VAL A 219 -9.75 0.96 -6.56
C VAL A 219 -10.47 0.53 -5.29
N LYS A 220 -11.30 1.41 -4.72
CA LYS A 220 -12.10 1.10 -3.53
C LYS A 220 -13.10 -0.01 -3.82
N GLN A 221 -13.90 0.10 -4.88
CA GLN A 221 -14.87 -0.93 -5.25
C GLN A 221 -14.20 -2.27 -5.52
N GLY A 222 -13.15 -2.30 -6.34
CA GLY A 222 -12.44 -3.55 -6.64
C GLY A 222 -11.83 -4.20 -5.39
N ALA A 223 -11.28 -3.41 -4.46
CA ALA A 223 -10.82 -3.94 -3.17
C ALA A 223 -11.98 -4.49 -2.33
N SER A 224 -13.13 -3.81 -2.27
CA SER A 224 -14.32 -4.29 -1.56
C SER A 224 -14.87 -5.60 -2.15
N ASP A 225 -14.92 -5.71 -3.47
CA ASP A 225 -15.39 -6.92 -4.16
C ASP A 225 -14.48 -8.12 -3.86
N LEU A 226 -13.15 -7.90 -3.88
CA LEU A 226 -12.17 -8.95 -3.55
C LEU A 226 -12.27 -9.40 -2.10
N LEU A 227 -12.39 -8.45 -1.16
CA LEU A 227 -12.54 -8.77 0.26
C LEU A 227 -13.84 -9.52 0.53
N THR A 228 -14.94 -9.12 -0.13
CA THR A 228 -16.24 -9.79 -0.03
C THR A 228 -16.14 -11.22 -0.55
N LEU A 229 -15.58 -11.42 -1.74
CA LEU A 229 -15.41 -12.74 -2.34
C LEU A 229 -14.52 -13.65 -1.48
N ALA A 230 -13.40 -13.14 -0.99
CA ALA A 230 -12.49 -13.88 -0.10
C ALA A 230 -13.21 -14.36 1.16
N LYS A 231 -14.03 -13.50 1.77
CA LYS A 231 -14.81 -13.81 2.96
C LYS A 231 -15.93 -14.83 2.69
N GLU A 232 -16.71 -14.64 1.64
CA GLU A 232 -17.84 -15.52 1.29
C GLU A 232 -17.40 -16.94 0.92
N ARG A 233 -16.21 -17.07 0.32
CA ARG A 233 -15.65 -18.36 -0.12
C ARG A 233 -14.66 -18.98 0.86
N ASP A 234 -14.32 -18.28 1.93
CA ASP A 234 -13.27 -18.66 2.87
C ASP A 234 -11.92 -18.96 2.16
N ILE A 235 -11.53 -18.09 1.24
CA ILE A 235 -10.27 -18.18 0.47
C ILE A 235 -9.38 -16.96 0.74
N THR A 236 -8.11 -17.03 0.32
CA THR A 236 -7.21 -15.87 0.38
C THR A 236 -7.60 -14.80 -0.66
N THR A 237 -7.19 -13.55 -0.46
CA THR A 237 -7.45 -12.48 -1.44
C THR A 237 -6.73 -12.67 -2.78
N ILE A 238 -5.66 -13.47 -2.80
CA ILE A 238 -4.96 -13.81 -4.05
C ILE A 238 -5.76 -14.85 -4.85
N GLU A 239 -6.40 -15.82 -4.17
CA GLU A 239 -7.34 -16.76 -4.78
C GLU A 239 -8.58 -16.01 -5.26
N ALA A 240 -9.13 -15.11 -4.44
CA ALA A 240 -10.25 -14.26 -4.83
C ALA A 240 -9.91 -13.40 -6.07
N LEU A 241 -8.70 -12.84 -6.17
CA LEU A 241 -8.27 -12.09 -7.35
C LEU A 241 -8.14 -12.97 -8.59
N ALA A 242 -7.63 -14.19 -8.44
CA ALA A 242 -7.55 -15.16 -9.54
C ALA A 242 -8.95 -15.51 -10.06
N GLU A 243 -9.93 -15.73 -9.17
CA GLU A 243 -11.32 -15.94 -9.55
C GLU A 243 -11.96 -14.69 -10.18
N TYR A 244 -11.77 -13.53 -9.56
CA TYR A 244 -12.37 -12.26 -9.98
C TYR A 244 -11.91 -11.84 -11.38
N THR A 245 -10.64 -12.06 -11.71
CA THR A 245 -10.10 -11.68 -13.01
C THR A 245 -10.55 -12.62 -14.13
N ASN A 246 -10.94 -13.86 -13.81
CA ASN A 246 -11.37 -14.91 -14.74
C ASN A 246 -10.58 -14.91 -16.08
N LEU A 247 -9.28 -14.58 -16.02
CA LEU A 247 -8.41 -14.48 -17.19
C LEU A 247 -8.06 -15.92 -17.62
N PRO A 248 -8.47 -16.37 -18.82
CA PRO A 248 -8.31 -17.76 -19.25
C PRO A 248 -6.88 -18.29 -19.25
N VAL A 249 -5.87 -17.42 -19.15
CA VAL A 249 -4.44 -17.75 -19.17
C VAL A 249 -3.87 -18.05 -17.78
N LEU A 250 -4.43 -17.49 -16.70
CA LEU A 250 -4.03 -17.80 -15.32
C LEU A 250 -4.88 -18.92 -14.71
N ALA A 251 -6.14 -19.05 -15.15
CA ALA A 251 -7.06 -20.08 -14.66
C ALA A 251 -6.65 -21.52 -15.04
N ARG A 252 -5.92 -21.73 -16.16
CA ARG A 252 -5.59 -23.08 -16.61
C ARG A 252 -4.60 -23.83 -15.73
N ASN A 253 -3.72 -23.15 -14.99
CA ASN A 253 -2.79 -23.84 -14.09
C ASN A 253 -3.25 -23.85 -12.63
N PHE A 254 -4.06 -22.88 -12.19
CA PHE A 254 -4.55 -22.81 -10.80
C PHE A 254 -5.82 -23.64 -10.54
N VAL A 255 -6.72 -23.77 -11.54
CA VAL A 255 -8.02 -24.44 -11.34
C VAL A 255 -7.95 -25.94 -11.62
N LEU A 256 -7.00 -26.42 -12.43
CA LEU A 256 -6.91 -27.83 -12.82
C LEU A 256 -6.10 -28.72 -11.87
N GLN A 257 -5.35 -28.16 -10.92
CA GLN A 257 -4.59 -28.97 -9.94
C GLN A 257 -5.35 -29.28 -8.64
N LYS A 258 -6.56 -28.73 -8.42
CA LYS A 258 -7.40 -29.05 -7.25
C LYS A 258 -8.52 -30.07 -7.53
N PHE A 259 -8.64 -30.58 -8.76
CA PHE A 259 -9.71 -31.50 -9.16
C PHE A 259 -9.25 -32.74 -9.94
N LEU A 260 -7.96 -33.10 -9.84
CA LEU A 260 -7.41 -34.41 -10.22
C LEU A 260 -6.52 -34.91 -9.08
#